data_AF-A0A920LZ05-F1
#
_entry.id   AF-A0A920LZ05-F1
#
_cell.length_a   1.000
_cell.length_b   1.000
_cell.length_c   1.000
_cell.angle_alpha   90.00
_cell.angle_beta   90.00
_cell.angle_gamma   90.00
#
_symmetry.space_group_name_H-M   'P 1'
#
loop_
_entity.id
_entity.type
_entity.pdbx_description
1 polymer ?
#
loop_
_entity_poly.entity_id
_entity_poly.type
_entity_poly.pdbx_seq_one_letter_code
_entity_poly.pdbx_strand_id
1 'polypeptide(L)' 'MSAKIYVKADCELFKFKWLKVSYHKMFMGKDYVKPDNPSKLVSGWQFPTIGSTSYAVLDHVCKNKGLLL' A
#
# COMPACT_ATOMS: atom_id res chain seq x y z
N MET A 1 7.51 -17.46 0.12
CA MET A 1 7.05 -16.49 1.14
C MET A 1 6.70 -15.18 0.46
N SER A 2 5.69 -14.46 0.94
CA SER A 2 5.27 -13.15 0.40
C SER A 2 4.65 -12.27 1.48
N ALA A 3 4.44 -10.99 1.17
CA ALA A 3 3.73 -10.04 2.04
C ALA A 3 2.61 -9.38 1.26
N LYS A 4 1.49 -9.10 1.93
CA LYS A 4 0.35 -8.35 1.38
C LYS A 4 0.08 -7.15 2.27
N ILE A 5 0.02 -5.98 1.65
CA ILE A 5 -0.16 -4.71 2.35
C ILE A 5 -1.39 -4.02 1.75
N TYR A 6 -2.31 -3.62 2.61
CA TYR A 6 -3.44 -2.78 2.23
C TYR A 6 -3.06 -1.32 2.44
N VAL A 7 -3.01 -0.56 1.34
CA VAL A 7 -2.57 0.84 1.35
C VAL A 7 -3.77 1.74 1.05
N LYS A 8 -3.92 2.83 1.82
CA LYS A 8 -4.82 3.93 1.48
C LYS A 8 -4.00 5.06 0.87
N ALA A 9 -4.40 5.49 -0.32
CA ALA A 9 -3.83 6.62 -1.03
C ALA A 9 -4.73 7.86 -0.89
N ASP A 10 -4.10 9.02 -0.78
CA ASP A 10 -4.72 10.33 -0.95
C ASP A 10 -3.99 11.01 -2.11
N CYS A 11 -4.69 11.12 -3.25
CA CYS A 11 -4.13 11.63 -4.49
C CYS A 11 -4.11 13.16 -4.57
N GLU A 12 -4.90 13.86 -3.74
CA GLU A 12 -4.90 15.33 -3.72
C GLU A 12 -3.63 15.85 -3.04
N LEU A 13 -3.25 15.22 -1.93
CA LEU A 13 -2.05 15.57 -1.17
C LEU A 13 -0.85 14.65 -1.47
N PHE A 14 -0.99 13.74 -2.43
CA PHE A 14 0.02 12.77 -2.84
C PHE A 14 0.72 12.06 -1.67
N LYS A 15 -0.09 11.46 -0.79
CA LYS A 15 0.36 10.76 0.42
C LYS A 15 -0.31 9.40 0.56
N PHE A 16 0.29 8.51 1.34
CA PHE A 16 -0.22 7.16 1.56
C PHE A 16 -0.06 6.72 3.02
N LYS A 17 -0.80 5.69 3.42
CA LYS A 17 -0.62 5.02 4.72
C LYS A 17 -1.02 3.55 4.63
N TRP A 18 -0.46 2.73 5.53
CA TRP A 18 -0.79 1.31 5.59
C TRP A 18 -2.00 1.11 6.51
N LEU A 19 -2.98 0.33 6.06
CA LEU A 19 -4.17 -0.02 6.83
C LEU A 19 -4.03 -1.39 7.50
N LYS A 20 -3.51 -2.37 6.75
CA LYS A 20 -3.32 -3.76 7.18
C LYS A 20 -2.09 -4.37 6.53
N VAL A 21 -1.49 -5.35 7.20
CA VAL A 21 -0.38 -6.15 6.69
C VAL A 21 -0.60 -7.63 7.02
N SER A 22 -0.21 -8.51 6.12
CA SER A 22 -0.14 -9.95 6.38
C SER A 22 1.09 -10.55 5.72
N TYR A 23 1.70 -11.51 6.42
CA TYR A 23 2.86 -12.27 5.94
C TYR A 23 2.45 -13.70 5.65
N HIS A 24 2.82 -14.16 4.47
CA HIS A 24 2.30 -15.36 3.83
C HIS A 24 3.44 -16.33 3.54
N LYS A 25 3.25 -17.62 3.84
CA LYS A 25 4.26 -18.65 3.51
C LYS A 25 4.29 -18.91 2.01
N MET A 26 3.12 -18.85 1.37
CA MET A 26 2.97 -19.02 -0.08
C MET A 26 3.27 -17.73 -0.85
N PHE A 27 3.58 -17.86 -2.14
CA PHE A 27 3.72 -16.72 -3.03
C PHE A 27 2.37 -16.05 -3.30
N MET A 28 2.40 -14.73 -3.50
CA MET A 28 1.23 -13.92 -3.86
C MET A 28 0.06 -14.01 -2.87
N GLY A 29 0.33 -14.32 -1.59
CA GLY A 29 -0.69 -14.44 -0.56
C GLY A 29 -1.78 -15.48 -0.85
N LYS A 30 -1.43 -16.59 -1.51
CA LYS A 30 -2.36 -17.68 -1.87
C LYS A 30 -2.85 -18.50 -0.66
N ASP A 31 -2.16 -18.43 0.46
CA ASP A 31 -2.58 -19.00 1.75
C ASP A 31 -3.47 -18.03 2.54
N TYR A 32 -4.28 -18.58 3.44
CA TYR A 32 -5.09 -17.80 4.35
C TYR A 32 -4.29 -17.35 5.57
N VAL A 33 -4.19 -16.04 5.76
CA VAL A 33 -3.59 -15.40 6.93
C VAL A 33 -4.47 -14.23 7.34
N LYS A 34 -4.80 -14.13 8.64
CA LYS A 34 -5.58 -13.00 9.17
C LYS A 34 -4.72 -11.72 9.11
N PRO A 35 -5.20 -10.62 8.48
CA PRO A 35 -4.44 -9.38 8.43
C PRO A 35 -4.31 -8.73 9.80
N ASP A 36 -3.11 -8.24 10.10
CA ASP A 36 -2.79 -7.52 11.32
C ASP A 36 -2.66 -6.01 11.06
N ASN A 37 -2.67 -5.23 12.14
CA ASN A 37 -2.38 -3.81 12.10
C ASN A 37 -0.89 -3.59 11.80
N PRO A 38 -0.54 -2.66 10.91
CA PRO A 38 0.85 -2.34 10.65
C PRO A 38 1.45 -1.54 11.82
N SER A 39 2.78 -1.42 11.85
CA SER A 39 3.45 -0.68 12.92
C SER A 39 3.06 0.80 12.93
N LYS A 40 3.21 1.46 14.10
CA LYS A 40 2.86 2.87 14.27
C LYS A 40 3.52 3.77 13.22
N LEU A 41 4.76 3.45 12.83
CA LEU A 41 5.56 4.21 11.86
C LEU A 41 4.90 4.31 10.47
N VAL A 42 4.29 3.22 10.00
CA VAL A 42 3.70 3.13 8.64
C VAL A 42 2.17 3.26 8.64
N SER A 43 1.55 3.21 9.82
CA SER A 43 0.12 3.49 9.99
C SER A 43 -0.25 4.97 9.83
N GLY A 44 0.73 5.86 10.02
CA GLY A 44 0.60 7.30 9.80
C GLY A 44 0.63 7.66 8.31
N TRP A 45 0.20 8.87 7.98
CA TRP A 45 0.34 9.41 6.63
C TRP A 45 1.82 9.68 6.31
N GLN A 46 2.24 9.25 5.13
CA GLN A 46 3.61 9.35 4.64
C GLN A 46 3.62 9.92 3.22
N PHE A 47 4.66 10.68 2.92
CA PHE A 47 4.92 11.18 1.56
C PHE A 47 5.93 10.24 0.88
N PRO A 48 5.66 9.79 -0.35
CA PRO A 48 6.60 8.93 -1.04
C PRO A 48 7.81 9.73 -1.52
N THR A 49 9.01 9.18 -1.29
CA THR A 49 10.23 9.74 -1.87
C THR A 49 10.26 9.48 -3.38
N ILE A 50 10.68 10.48 -4.16
CA ILE A 50 10.83 10.34 -5.62
C ILE A 50 11.72 9.14 -5.94
N GLY A 51 11.28 8.30 -6.89
CA GLY A 51 11.99 7.07 -7.29
C GLY A 51 11.75 5.85 -6.39
N SER A 52 11.03 5.99 -5.27
CA SER A 52 10.64 4.84 -4.45
C SER A 52 9.54 4.00 -5.10
N THR A 53 9.42 2.74 -4.68
CA THR A 53 8.30 1.87 -5.09
C THR A 53 6.94 2.51 -4.75
N SER A 54 6.82 3.11 -3.56
CA SER A 54 5.60 3.80 -3.15
C SER A 54 5.26 4.98 -4.05
N TYR A 55 6.27 5.72 -4.54
CA TYR A 55 6.06 6.79 -5.51
C TYR A 55 5.48 6.24 -6.82
N ALA A 56 6.12 5.22 -7.40
CA ALA A 56 5.69 4.64 -8.66
C ALA A 56 4.26 4.06 -8.58
N VAL A 57 3.94 3.36 -7.47
CA VAL A 57 2.59 2.81 -7.25
C VAL A 57 1.57 3.93 -7.06
N LEU A 58 1.87 4.94 -6.25
CA LEU A 58 0.94 6.05 -6.00
C LEU A 58 0.70 6.88 -7.26
N ASP A 59 1.77 7.18 -8.02
CA ASP A 59 1.70 7.88 -9.30
C ASP A 59 0.80 7.12 -10.30
N HIS A 60 1.03 5.82 -10.46
CA HIS A 60 0.21 4.99 -11.34
C HIS A 60 -1.26 4.97 -10.93
N VAL A 61 -1.55 4.75 -9.64
CA VAL A 61 -2.94 4.70 -9.14
C VAL A 61 -3.62 6.06 -9.27
N CYS A 62 -2.95 7.15 -8.91
CA CYS A 62 -3.54 8.48 -8.90
C CYS A 62 -3.76 9.04 -10.31
N LYS A 63 -2.87 8.76 -11.27
CA LYS A 63 -3.09 9.10 -12.69
C LYS A 63 -4.27 8.34 -13.29
N ASN A 64 -4.48 7.09 -12.87
CA ASN A 64 -5.53 6.23 -13.41
C ASN A 64 -6.84 6.28 -12.62
N LYS A 65 -6.94 7.06 -11.54
CA LYS A 65 -8.15 7.17 -10.72
C LYS A 65 -9.38 7.63 -11.51
N GLY A 66 -9.17 8.43 -12.56
CA GLY A 66 -10.23 8.89 -13.47
C GLY A 66 -10.67 7.89 -14.53
N LEU A 67 -9.99 6.73 -14.69
CA LEU A 67 -10.35 5.70 -15.68
C LEU A 67 -11.35 4.67 -15.14
N LEU A 68 -11.66 4.72 -13.83
CA LEU A 68 -12.53 3.76 -13.14
C LEU A 68 -13.83 4.41 -12.61
N LEU A 69 -14.15 5.64 -13.05
CA LEU A 69 -15.39 6.36 -12.72
C LEU A 69 -16.27 6.50 -13.96
#